data_AF-A0A8S1H8Z4-F1
#
_entry.id   AF-A0A8S1H8Z4-F1
#
_cell.length_a   1.000
_cell.length_b   1.000
_cell.length_c   1.000
_cell.angle_alpha   90.00
_cell.angle_beta   90.00
_cell.angle_gamma   90.00
#
_symmetry.space_group_name_H-M   'P 1'
#
loop_
_entity.id
_entity.type
_entity.pdbx_description
1 polymer ?
#
loop_
_entity_poly.entity_id
_entity_poly.type
_entity_poly.pdbx_seq_one_letter_code
_entity_poly.pdbx_strand_id
1 'polypeptide(L)'
;MIGFSFILGALATFVLALPPAPLYSTCDYPPSYLISKDPTCAQGAAADDPRFNCHGARFVRSAGFYMRCDDHSDCYRNREPNDWCHLPEFFHWSFGGCHCDKKIRSCVMERKNDFTKEYQWAYCTPQREFTCNALGRCSS
;
A
#
# COMPACT_ATOMS: atom_id res chain seq x y z
N MET A 1 55.62 -0.97 -45.07
CA MET A 1 54.31 -0.29 -45.06
C MET A 1 53.41 -0.98 -44.04
N ILE A 2 53.19 -0.28 -42.94
CA ILE A 2 52.06 -0.23 -41.99
C ILE A 2 50.94 -1.28 -42.15
N GLY A 3 50.56 -1.90 -41.03
CA GLY A 3 49.28 -2.60 -40.91
C GLY A 3 49.02 -3.24 -39.54
N PHE A 4 49.10 -2.48 -38.43
CA PHE A 4 48.57 -2.92 -37.14
C PHE A 4 47.03 -2.80 -37.17
N SER A 5 46.32 -3.92 -37.34
CA SER A 5 44.88 -3.97 -37.11
C SER A 5 44.61 -4.19 -35.62
N PHE A 6 44.34 -3.09 -34.92
CA PHE A 6 43.66 -3.09 -33.63
C PHE A 6 42.19 -3.47 -33.86
N ILE A 7 41.77 -4.66 -33.43
CA ILE A 7 40.34 -4.96 -33.28
C ILE A 7 39.94 -4.48 -31.89
N LEU A 8 39.29 -3.31 -31.89
CA LEU A 8 38.64 -2.68 -30.75
C LEU A 8 37.59 -3.64 -30.16
N GLY A 9 37.67 -3.85 -28.84
CA GLY A 9 36.68 -4.61 -28.09
C GLY A 9 35.30 -3.95 -28.11
N ALA A 10 34.27 -4.77 -28.17
CA ALA A 10 32.91 -4.41 -27.81
C ALA A 10 32.45 -5.35 -26.70
N LEU A 11 32.78 -5.01 -25.45
CA LEU A 11 32.11 -5.57 -24.28
C LEU A 11 30.69 -4.98 -24.27
N ALA A 12 29.74 -5.72 -24.83
CA ALA A 12 28.33 -5.40 -24.71
C ALA A 12 27.90 -5.63 -23.25
N THR A 13 27.98 -4.59 -22.43
CA THR A 13 27.31 -4.55 -21.13
C THR A 13 25.79 -4.59 -21.35
N PHE A 14 25.23 -5.79 -21.24
CA PHE A 14 23.79 -5.99 -21.09
C PHE A 14 23.37 -5.35 -19.76
N VAL A 15 22.93 -4.09 -19.80
CA VAL A 15 22.16 -3.49 -18.71
C VAL A 15 20.81 -4.20 -18.74
N LEU A 16 20.63 -5.18 -17.85
CA LEU A 16 19.32 -5.76 -17.58
C LEU A 16 18.43 -4.64 -17.04
N ALA A 17 17.68 -3.99 -17.92
CA ALA A 17 16.63 -3.07 -17.54
C ALA A 17 15.61 -3.86 -16.72
N LEU A 18 15.59 -3.63 -15.41
CA LEU A 18 14.52 -4.12 -14.55
C LEU A 18 13.20 -3.60 -15.15
N PRO A 19 12.20 -4.48 -15.37
CA PRO A 19 10.90 -4.01 -15.83
C PRO A 19 10.40 -2.94 -14.85
N PRO A 20 9.81 -1.84 -15.32
CA PRO A 20 9.25 -0.84 -14.44
C PRO A 20 8.27 -1.54 -13.50
N ALA A 21 8.40 -1.31 -12.19
CA ALA A 21 7.45 -1.80 -11.21
C ALA A 21 6.04 -1.44 -11.73
N PRO A 22 5.06 -2.38 -11.72
CA PRO A 22 3.74 -2.08 -12.21
C PRO A 22 3.24 -0.82 -11.48
N LEU A 23 2.87 0.20 -12.25
CA LEU A 23 2.19 1.40 -11.77
C LEU A 23 0.80 0.95 -11.31
N TYR A 24 0.77 0.32 -10.16
CA TYR A 24 -0.46 -0.13 -9.53
C TYR A 24 -1.28 1.11 -9.20
N SER A 25 -2.53 1.13 -9.65
CA SER A 25 -3.48 2.20 -9.32
C SER A 25 -3.62 2.22 -7.79
N THR A 26 -3.12 3.28 -7.17
CA THR A 26 -3.12 3.46 -5.70
C THR A 26 -4.54 3.47 -5.12
N CYS A 27 -5.55 3.58 -5.99
CA CYS A 27 -6.95 3.67 -5.64
C CYS A 27 -7.67 2.33 -5.51
N ASP A 28 -7.03 1.23 -5.93
CA ASP A 28 -7.67 -0.07 -6.03
C ASP A 28 -7.25 -1.01 -4.89
N TYR A 29 -8.02 -2.08 -4.75
CA TYR A 29 -7.73 -3.20 -3.86
C TYR A 29 -6.49 -3.98 -4.32
N PRO A 30 -5.53 -4.33 -3.43
CA PRO A 30 -4.27 -4.94 -3.83
C PRO A 30 -4.50 -6.28 -4.54
N PRO A 31 -3.88 -6.55 -5.69
CA PRO A 31 -4.10 -7.78 -6.41
C PRO A 31 -3.69 -9.00 -5.59
N SER A 32 -4.32 -10.15 -5.86
CA SER A 32 -4.17 -11.39 -5.08
C SER A 32 -2.73 -11.86 -4.91
N TYR A 33 -1.84 -11.56 -5.85
CA TYR A 33 -0.43 -11.94 -5.79
C TYR A 33 0.39 -11.16 -4.76
N LEU A 34 -0.10 -10.03 -4.24
CA LEU A 34 0.53 -9.29 -3.14
C LEU A 34 0.08 -9.78 -1.77
N ILE A 35 -0.93 -10.65 -1.72
CA ILE A 35 -1.53 -11.14 -0.48
C ILE A 35 -0.70 -12.31 0.08
N SER A 36 -0.27 -12.19 1.33
CA SER A 36 0.41 -13.22 2.10
C SER A 36 -0.58 -14.12 2.85
N LYS A 37 -0.24 -15.41 2.97
CA LYS A 37 -0.98 -16.39 3.80
C LYS A 37 -0.41 -16.43 5.22
N ASP A 38 -0.55 -15.33 5.95
CA ASP A 38 -0.16 -15.28 7.36
C ASP A 38 -1.21 -16.01 8.23
N PRO A 39 -0.84 -17.06 8.99
CA PRO A 39 -1.79 -17.82 9.79
C PRO A 39 -2.38 -17.04 10.97
N THR A 40 -1.74 -15.94 11.38
CA THR A 40 -2.21 -15.07 12.46
C THR A 40 -3.30 -14.09 12.03
N CYS A 41 -3.56 -14.00 10.72
CA CYS A 41 -4.57 -13.12 10.15
C CYS A 41 -5.94 -13.82 9.98
N ALA A 42 -6.99 -13.00 9.88
CA ALA A 42 -8.32 -13.46 9.50
C ALA A 42 -8.29 -14.27 8.19
N GLN A 43 -8.87 -15.47 8.26
CA GLN A 43 -8.91 -16.42 7.16
C GLN A 43 -9.99 -16.00 6.14
N GLY A 44 -9.66 -16.07 4.85
CA GLY A 44 -10.51 -15.57 3.75
C GLY A 44 -9.62 -15.19 2.57
N ALA A 45 -9.99 -15.65 1.36
CA ALA A 45 -8.99 -16.03 0.37
C ALA A 45 -8.79 -15.10 -0.83
N ALA A 46 -9.60 -14.07 -1.03
CA ALA A 46 -9.74 -13.60 -2.40
C ALA A 46 -9.66 -12.08 -2.54
N ALA A 47 -8.97 -11.67 -3.61
CA ALA A 47 -8.74 -10.27 -3.94
C ALA A 47 -10.03 -9.50 -4.28
N ASP A 48 -11.14 -10.22 -4.39
CA ASP A 48 -12.49 -9.74 -4.61
C ASP A 48 -13.29 -9.59 -3.31
N ASP A 49 -12.79 -10.07 -2.15
CA ASP A 49 -13.41 -9.81 -0.86
C ASP A 49 -12.83 -8.53 -0.24
N PRO A 50 -13.61 -7.43 -0.17
CA PRO A 50 -13.13 -6.19 0.43
C PRO A 50 -12.80 -6.33 1.93
N ARG A 51 -13.21 -7.41 2.61
CA ARG A 51 -12.99 -7.67 4.05
C ARG A 51 -11.77 -8.56 4.36
N PHE A 52 -10.73 -8.46 3.57
CA PHE A 52 -9.60 -9.40 3.61
C PHE A 52 -8.38 -8.96 4.42
N ASN A 53 -8.30 -7.74 4.96
CA ASN A 53 -7.12 -7.34 5.70
C ASN A 53 -6.91 -8.27 6.91
N CYS A 54 -5.78 -8.16 7.60
CA CYS A 54 -5.42 -9.09 8.67
C CYS A 54 -6.49 -9.18 9.78
N HIS A 55 -7.30 -8.13 9.98
CA HIS A 55 -8.37 -8.07 10.98
C HIS A 55 -9.79 -8.25 10.42
N GLY A 56 -9.97 -8.40 9.10
CA GLY A 56 -11.29 -8.57 8.47
C GLY A 56 -12.10 -7.28 8.23
N ALA A 57 -11.47 -6.11 8.29
CA ALA A 57 -12.07 -4.81 7.98
C ALA A 57 -12.32 -4.65 6.48
N ARG A 58 -13.32 -3.84 6.11
CA ARG A 58 -13.68 -3.55 4.71
C ARG A 58 -12.77 -2.48 4.09
N PHE A 59 -12.25 -2.72 2.89
CA PHE A 59 -11.48 -1.73 2.14
C PHE A 59 -12.35 -0.53 1.75
N VAL A 60 -11.78 0.65 1.91
CA VAL A 60 -12.34 1.92 1.46
C VAL A 60 -11.29 2.64 0.62
N ARG A 61 -11.67 2.97 -0.61
CA ARG A 61 -10.86 3.80 -1.50
C ARG A 61 -10.58 5.16 -0.83
N SER A 62 -9.31 5.58 -0.84
CA SER A 62 -8.85 6.78 -0.15
C SER A 62 -7.68 7.44 -0.89
N ALA A 63 -7.11 8.51 -0.31
CA ALA A 63 -5.90 9.16 -0.80
C ALA A 63 -4.60 8.36 -0.61
N GLY A 64 -4.64 7.28 0.17
CA GLY A 64 -3.45 6.49 0.50
C GLY A 64 -2.97 5.63 -0.67
N PHE A 65 -1.81 5.00 -0.47
CA PHE A 65 -1.23 4.11 -1.48
C PHE A 65 -0.54 2.89 -0.91
N TYR A 66 -0.46 1.86 -1.73
CA TYR A 66 0.28 0.65 -1.40
C TYR A 66 1.75 0.98 -1.11
N MET A 67 2.19 0.63 0.09
CA MET A 67 3.55 0.79 0.57
C MET A 67 3.97 -0.51 1.21
N ARG A 68 4.83 -1.26 0.51
CA ARG A 68 5.30 -2.55 1.00
C ARG A 68 5.89 -2.40 2.41
N CYS A 69 5.48 -3.29 3.30
CA CYS A 69 6.05 -3.40 4.64
C CYS A 69 6.30 -4.87 4.99
N ASP A 70 7.30 -5.07 5.84
CA ASP A 70 7.63 -6.35 6.43
C ASP A 70 7.31 -6.36 7.93
N ASP A 71 7.48 -5.21 8.60
CA ASP A 71 7.22 -5.00 10.02
C ASP A 71 6.47 -3.69 10.30
N HIS A 72 5.86 -3.57 11.48
CA HIS A 72 5.18 -2.35 11.93
C HIS A 72 6.07 -1.10 11.88
N SER A 73 7.37 -1.25 12.15
CA SER A 73 8.34 -0.18 12.12
C SER A 73 8.51 0.50 10.75
N ASP A 74 8.23 -0.21 9.65
CA ASP A 74 8.24 0.34 8.29
C ASP A 74 7.17 1.44 8.11
N CYS A 75 6.13 1.41 8.95
CA CYS A 75 4.98 2.30 8.84
C CYS A 75 5.07 3.55 9.73
N TYR A 76 6.11 3.70 10.56
CA TYR A 76 6.22 4.84 11.49
C TYR A 76 6.32 6.22 10.82
N ARG A 77 6.78 6.27 9.57
CA ARG A 77 6.88 7.51 8.77
C ARG A 77 5.66 7.75 7.88
N ASN A 78 4.59 6.99 8.09
CA ASN A 78 3.36 7.11 7.34
C ASN A 78 2.25 7.67 8.24
N ARG A 79 1.33 8.38 7.61
CA ARG A 79 0.15 9.00 8.20
C ARG A 79 -1.10 8.36 7.63
N GLU A 80 -2.22 8.65 8.25
CA GLU A 80 -3.55 8.34 7.75
C GLU A 80 -3.71 8.77 6.28
N PRO A 81 -4.65 8.16 5.53
CA PRO A 81 -5.09 8.73 4.27
C PRO A 81 -5.44 10.22 4.45
N ASN A 82 -5.04 11.06 3.50
CA ASN A 82 -5.29 12.50 3.59
C ASN A 82 -6.78 12.84 3.81
N ASP A 83 -7.67 12.11 3.16
CA ASP A 83 -9.13 12.21 3.26
C ASP A 83 -9.70 11.66 4.58
N TRP A 84 -8.87 11.09 5.44
CA TRP A 84 -9.24 10.60 6.77
C TRP A 84 -8.65 11.45 7.91
N CYS A 85 -7.96 12.55 7.58
CA CYS A 85 -7.43 13.48 8.59
C CYS A 85 -8.53 14.00 9.53
N HIS A 86 -9.73 14.22 8.98
CA HIS A 86 -10.94 14.51 9.74
C HIS A 86 -11.89 13.31 9.65
N LEU A 87 -12.03 12.59 10.76
CA LEU A 87 -12.99 11.50 10.84
C LEU A 87 -14.43 12.04 10.80
N PRO A 88 -15.32 11.43 10.01
CA PRO A 88 -16.74 11.76 10.07
C PRO A 88 -17.34 11.43 11.44
N GLU A 89 -18.53 11.95 11.71
CA GLU A 89 -19.29 11.61 12.92
C GLU A 89 -19.43 10.08 13.07
N PHE A 90 -19.33 9.59 14.31
CA PHE A 90 -19.38 8.18 14.68
C PHE A 90 -18.18 7.33 14.23
N PHE A 91 -17.15 7.90 13.59
CA PHE A 91 -15.93 7.17 13.31
C PHE A 91 -14.87 7.40 14.38
N HIS A 92 -14.17 6.33 14.76
CA HIS A 92 -13.00 6.39 15.63
C HIS A 92 -11.89 5.45 15.15
N TRP A 93 -10.65 5.77 15.53
CA TRP A 93 -9.51 4.90 15.23
C TRP A 93 -9.58 3.59 15.99
N SER A 94 -9.22 2.48 15.34
CA SER A 94 -9.27 1.14 15.94
C SER A 94 -7.95 0.71 16.59
N PHE A 95 -6.80 1.06 15.99
CA PHE A 95 -5.47 0.59 16.43
C PHE A 95 -4.41 1.71 16.52
N GLY A 96 -4.83 2.96 16.73
CA GLY A 96 -3.94 4.07 17.10
C GLY A 96 -3.10 4.68 15.97
N GLY A 97 -3.01 4.05 14.79
CA GLY A 97 -2.26 4.61 13.66
C GLY A 97 -2.05 3.66 12.49
N CYS A 98 -1.20 4.10 11.57
CA CYS A 98 -0.68 3.27 10.49
C CYS A 98 0.14 2.10 11.02
N HIS A 99 -0.15 0.90 10.53
CA HIS A 99 0.55 -0.32 10.89
C HIS A 99 0.75 -1.22 9.68
N CYS A 100 1.70 -2.13 9.78
CA CYS A 100 1.93 -3.11 8.73
C CYS A 100 0.87 -4.21 8.81
N ASP A 101 0.06 -4.35 7.76
CA ASP A 101 -0.83 -5.48 7.61
C ASP A 101 -0.05 -6.65 7.01
N LYS A 102 0.10 -7.74 7.77
CA LYS A 102 0.91 -8.89 7.36
C LYS A 102 0.33 -9.66 6.19
N LYS A 103 -0.99 -9.57 5.97
CA LYS A 103 -1.70 -10.22 4.88
C LYS A 103 -1.62 -9.39 3.60
N ILE A 104 -1.80 -8.09 3.67
CA ILE A 104 -1.68 -7.18 2.51
C ILE A 104 -0.21 -6.89 2.17
N ARG A 105 0.68 -7.05 3.15
CA ARG A 105 2.09 -6.63 3.07
C ARG A 105 2.21 -5.13 2.77
N SER A 106 1.31 -4.32 3.34
CA SER A 106 1.33 -2.86 3.18
C SER A 106 0.99 -2.14 4.47
N CYS A 107 1.45 -0.89 4.60
CA CYS A 107 1.01 0.01 5.64
C CYS A 107 -0.46 0.42 5.42
N VAL A 108 -1.30 0.12 6.41
CA VAL A 108 -2.73 0.42 6.42
C VAL A 108 -3.15 1.07 7.73
N MET A 109 -4.31 1.69 7.72
CA MET A 109 -4.95 2.24 8.90
C MET A 109 -6.41 1.85 8.97
N GLU A 110 -6.91 1.64 10.19
CA GLU A 110 -8.27 1.18 10.44
C GLU A 110 -9.07 2.17 11.28
N ARG A 111 -10.32 2.33 10.90
CA ARG A 111 -11.34 3.05 11.65
C ARG A 111 -12.57 2.19 11.81
N LYS A 112 -13.30 2.42 12.89
CA LYS A 112 -14.58 1.78 13.17
C LYS A 112 -15.69 2.83 13.17
N ASN A 113 -16.83 2.47 12.60
CA ASN A 113 -18.06 3.21 12.73
C ASN A 113 -18.82 2.70 13.96
N ASP A 114 -19.03 3.54 14.97
CA ASP A 114 -19.71 3.17 16.19
C ASP A 114 -21.22 2.98 16.04
N PHE A 115 -21.83 3.56 15.00
CA PHE A 115 -23.24 3.38 14.70
C PHE A 115 -23.49 2.01 14.06
N THR A 116 -22.79 1.70 12.96
CA THR A 116 -22.97 0.44 12.22
C THR A 116 -22.15 -0.73 12.77
N LYS A 117 -21.21 -0.45 13.68
CA LYS A 117 -20.20 -1.39 14.19
C LYS A 117 -19.26 -1.97 13.10
N GLU A 118 -19.23 -1.37 11.91
CA GLU A 118 -18.35 -1.80 10.83
C GLU A 118 -16.92 -1.27 10.97
N TYR A 119 -15.94 -2.12 10.67
CA TYR A 119 -14.55 -1.74 10.53
C TYR A 119 -14.21 -1.46 9.05
N GLN A 120 -13.45 -0.39 8.83
CA GLN A 120 -12.96 0.04 7.53
C GLN A 120 -11.46 0.20 7.58
N TRP A 121 -10.77 -0.18 6.51
CA TRP A 121 -9.35 0.05 6.36
C TRP A 121 -9.03 0.74 5.04
N ALA A 122 -7.93 1.46 5.03
CA ALA A 122 -7.39 2.10 3.83
C ALA A 122 -5.86 2.15 3.91
N TYR A 123 -5.21 2.42 2.78
CA TYR A 123 -3.77 2.61 2.74
C TYR A 123 -3.33 3.88 3.44
N CYS A 124 -2.12 3.87 3.98
CA CYS A 124 -1.51 5.07 4.55
C CYS A 124 -0.93 5.99 3.47
N THR A 125 -0.55 7.20 3.88
CA THR A 125 0.17 8.19 3.06
C THR A 125 1.54 8.47 3.69
N PRO A 126 2.67 8.47 2.98
CA PRO A 126 3.94 8.94 3.51
C PRO A 126 3.82 10.34 4.08
N GLN A 127 4.47 10.56 5.21
CA GLN A 127 4.44 11.85 5.90
C GLN A 127 4.86 13.02 4.99
N ARG A 128 5.77 12.79 4.02
CA ARG A 128 6.22 13.83 3.08
C ARG A 128 5.17 14.22 2.04
N GLU A 129 4.14 13.39 1.83
CA GLU A 129 3.06 13.57 0.85
C GLU A 129 1.70 13.80 1.56
N PHE A 130 1.70 13.81 2.90
CA PHE A 130 0.52 13.98 3.71
C PHE A 130 0.05 15.44 3.72
N THR A 131 -1.24 15.66 3.50
CA THR A 131 -1.88 16.98 3.66
C THR A 131 -3.34 16.80 4.02
N CYS A 132 -3.75 17.32 5.19
CA CYS A 132 -5.07 17.13 5.79
C CYS A 132 -6.28 17.57 4.91
N ASN A 133 -6.04 18.50 3.96
CA ASN A 133 -7.06 19.04 3.07
C ASN A 133 -6.96 18.54 1.63
N ALA A 134 -6.07 17.58 1.36
CA ALA A 134 -6.00 16.98 0.04
C ALA A 134 -7.15 15.97 -0.11
N LEU A 135 -8.11 16.29 -0.97
CA LEU A 135 -9.01 15.26 -1.51
C LEU A 135 -8.13 14.19 -2.15
N GLY A 136 -8.39 12.93 -1.79
CA GLY A 136 -7.63 11.83 -2.37
C GLY A 136 -7.75 11.84 -3.87
N ARG A 137 -6.69 11.44 -4.58
CA ARG A 137 -6.74 11.17 -6.04
C ARG A 137 -7.87 10.22 -6.43
N CYS A 138 -8.38 9.48 -5.45
CA CYS A 138 -9.35 8.43 -5.57
C CYS A 138 -10.71 8.78 -4.93
N SER A 139 -10.86 10.01 -4.42
CA SER A 139 -12.10 10.52 -3.84
C SER A 139 -13.01 11.01 -4.98
N SER A 140 -13.84 10.11 -5.51
CA SER A 140 -14.89 10.43 -6.50
C SER A 140 -16.17 10.89 -5.82
#